data_AF-A0A935BG95-F1
#
_entry.id   AF-A0A935BG95-F1
#
_cell.length_a   1.000
_cell.length_b   1.000
_cell.length_c   1.000
_cell.angle_alpha   90.00
_cell.angle_beta   90.00
_cell.angle_gamma   90.00
#
_symmetry.space_group_name_H-M   'P 1'
#
loop_
_entity.id
_entity.type
_entity.pdbx_description
1 polymer ?
#
loop_
_entity_poly.entity_id
_entity_poly.type
_entity_poly.pdbx_seq_one_letter_code
_entity_poly.pdbx_strand_id
1 'polypeptide(L)'
;MFADDFIVDRGFIKSFNQELRVSNGGDAQFRWVLGGNYEKSHVYEYQLQTFSQISTAAIFGYTGAYVYTDQHMRNYAFFANGEYDLGDKITLKAGARYTNARRTAATCTGDPGDGSFGGVFDSLANAIQLGFFPVAGFTPTGVPVPQLVPDALRWTTPR
;
A
#
# COMPACT_ATOMS: atom_id res chain seq x y z
N MET A 1 -19.89 12.62 -19.35
CA MET A 1 -19.39 11.28 -19.75
C MET A 1 -18.31 10.94 -18.76
N PHE A 2 -18.60 10.05 -17.81
CA PHE A 2 -17.62 9.60 -16.81
C PHE A 2 -16.66 8.66 -17.54
N ALA A 3 -15.48 9.16 -17.90
CA ALA A 3 -14.42 8.31 -18.43
C ALA A 3 -13.87 7.53 -17.24
N ASP A 4 -13.86 6.20 -17.34
CA ASP A 4 -13.31 5.32 -16.31
C ASP A 4 -11.88 5.76 -15.97
N ASP A 5 -11.68 6.20 -14.73
CA ASP A 5 -10.40 6.66 -14.17
C ASP A 5 -9.39 5.49 -14.05
N PHE A 6 -9.83 4.25 -14.33
CA PHE A 6 -9.08 3.00 -14.25
C PHE A 6 -9.22 2.20 -15.55
N ILE A 7 -8.13 2.11 -16.33
CA ILE A 7 -8.11 1.37 -17.61
C ILE A 7 -7.91 -0.13 -17.36
N VAL A 8 -7.11 -0.47 -16.35
CA VAL A 8 -6.87 -1.86 -15.91
C VAL A 8 -6.87 -1.86 -14.39
N ASP A 9 -7.76 -2.65 -13.80
CA ASP A 9 -7.84 -2.87 -12.36
C ASP A 9 -7.82 -4.39 -12.12
N ARG A 10 -6.75 -4.88 -11.47
CA ARG A 10 -6.52 -6.31 -11.21
C ARG A 10 -6.06 -6.50 -9.76
N GLY A 11 -7.04 -6.60 -8.88
CA GLY A 11 -6.82 -6.95 -7.48
C GLY A 11 -7.25 -8.38 -7.14
N PHE A 12 -6.60 -8.98 -6.16
CA PHE A 12 -7.17 -10.11 -5.43
C PHE A 12 -6.82 -10.04 -3.94
N ILE A 13 -7.75 -10.53 -3.13
CA ILE A 13 -7.58 -10.68 -1.69
C ILE A 13 -7.77 -12.16 -1.34
N LYS A 14 -6.76 -12.74 -0.68
CA LYS A 14 -6.82 -14.10 -0.14
C LYS A 14 -6.55 -14.05 1.34
N SER A 15 -7.53 -14.44 2.15
CA SER A 15 -7.43 -14.47 3.60
C SER A 15 -7.76 -15.86 4.12
N PHE A 16 -6.98 -16.32 5.08
CA PHE A 16 -7.18 -17.58 5.78
C PHE A 16 -7.07 -17.32 7.28
N ASN A 17 -8.09 -17.76 8.03
CA ASN A 17 -8.12 -17.64 9.47
C ASN A 17 -8.58 -18.96 10.09
N GLN A 18 -7.90 -19.39 11.15
CA GLN A 18 -8.30 -20.50 11.99
C GLN A 18 -8.15 -20.12 13.46
N GLU A 19 -9.15 -20.51 14.24
CA GLU A 19 -9.14 -20.40 15.69
C GLU A 19 -9.41 -21.78 16.30
N LEU A 20 -8.64 -22.11 17.33
CA LEU A 20 -8.87 -23.26 18.17
C LEU A 20 -9.00 -22.79 19.62
N ARG A 21 -10.05 -23.26 20.30
CA ARG A 21 -10.31 -22.96 21.69
C ARG A 21 -10.71 -24.21 22.44
N VAL A 22 -10.08 -24.43 23.59
CA VAL A 22 -10.35 -25.56 24.48
C VAL A 22 -10.62 -25.01 25.87
N SER A 23 -11.61 -25.60 26.54
CA SER A 23 -12.00 -25.25 27.90
C SER A 23 -12.49 -26.48 28.65
N ASN A 24 -12.36 -26.48 29.97
CA ASN A 24 -12.67 -27.63 30.81
C ASN A 24 -14.16 -27.75 31.23
N GLY A 25 -15.00 -26.76 30.91
CA GLY A 25 -16.43 -26.74 31.28
C GLY A 25 -16.73 -25.81 32.48
N GLY A 26 -18.01 -25.66 32.84
CA GLY A 26 -18.50 -24.65 33.80
C GLY A 26 -18.61 -25.09 35.26
N ASP A 27 -18.74 -26.39 35.54
CA ASP A 27 -19.04 -26.92 36.90
C ASP A 27 -17.80 -27.24 37.75
N ALA A 28 -16.60 -26.86 37.29
CA ALA A 28 -15.36 -27.08 38.02
C ALA A 28 -15.01 -25.90 38.94
N GLN A 29 -14.44 -26.19 40.12
CA GLN A 29 -13.90 -25.18 41.04
C GLN A 29 -12.74 -24.37 40.41
N PHE A 30 -12.02 -24.99 39.47
CA PHE A 30 -11.04 -24.33 38.62
C PHE A 30 -11.50 -24.43 37.17
N ARG A 31 -11.84 -23.28 36.58
CA ARG A 31 -12.22 -23.17 35.17
C ARG A 31 -11.08 -22.58 34.39
N TRP A 32 -10.80 -23.13 33.22
CA TRP A 32 -9.79 -22.58 32.34
C TRP A 32 -10.22 -22.62 30.89
N VAL A 33 -9.66 -21.69 30.13
CA VAL A 33 -9.75 -21.64 28.68
C VAL A 33 -8.37 -21.35 28.11
N LEU A 34 -7.98 -22.13 27.13
CA LEU A 34 -6.81 -21.86 26.31
C LEU A 34 -7.24 -21.79 24.85
N GLY A 35 -6.60 -20.93 24.08
CA GLY A 35 -6.88 -20.84 22.67
C GLY A 35 -5.75 -20.19 21.91
N GLY A 36 -5.80 -20.39 20.60
CA GLY A 36 -4.89 -19.77 19.67
C GLY A 36 -5.61 -19.45 18.37
N ASN A 37 -5.17 -18.39 17.72
CA ASN A 37 -5.65 -18.02 16.40
C ASN A 37 -4.46 -17.79 15.47
N TYR A 38 -4.62 -18.20 14.22
CA TYR A 38 -3.67 -17.98 13.13
C TYR A 38 -4.39 -17.35 11.95
N GLU A 39 -3.86 -16.24 11.46
CA GLU A 39 -4.38 -15.51 10.33
C GLU A 39 -3.26 -15.21 9.34
N LYS A 40 -3.55 -15.44 8.06
CA LYS A 40 -2.68 -15.09 6.95
C LYS A 40 -3.50 -14.46 5.84
N SER A 41 -3.09 -13.26 5.43
CA SER A 41 -3.78 -12.47 4.42
C SER A 41 -2.78 -11.99 3.37
N HIS A 42 -3.19 -12.08 2.10
CA HIS A 42 -2.46 -11.59 0.93
C HIS A 42 -3.38 -10.69 0.13
N VAL A 43 -2.96 -9.44 -0.04
CA VAL A 43 -3.67 -8.44 -0.84
C VAL A 43 -2.73 -8.03 -1.97
N TYR A 44 -3.17 -8.27 -3.19
CA TYR A 44 -2.47 -7.81 -4.39
C TYR A 44 -3.38 -6.84 -5.13
N GLU A 45 -2.82 -5.73 -5.58
CA GLU A 45 -3.51 -4.72 -6.37
C GLU A 45 -2.59 -4.21 -7.48
N TYR A 46 -3.13 -4.14 -8.70
CA TYR A 46 -2.48 -3.51 -9.83
C TYR A 46 -3.50 -2.67 -10.58
N GLN A 47 -3.24 -1.37 -10.61
CA GLN A 47 -4.17 -0.39 -11.11
C GLN A 47 -3.45 0.54 -12.09
N LEU A 48 -3.98 0.65 -13.30
CA LEU A 48 -3.53 1.61 -14.31
C LEU A 48 -4.55 2.75 -14.35
N GLN A 49 -4.17 3.89 -13.79
CA GLN A 49 -5.01 5.07 -13.68
C GLN A 49 -4.81 5.98 -14.89
N THR A 50 -5.91 6.55 -15.40
CA THR A 50 -5.85 7.58 -16.46
C THR A 50 -6.52 8.87 -16.00
N PHE A 51 -5.69 9.88 -15.80
CA PHE A 51 -6.08 11.21 -15.35
C PHE A 51 -6.38 12.16 -16.51
N SER A 52 -7.11 11.72 -17.53
CA SER A 52 -7.36 12.56 -18.73
C SER A 52 -8.11 13.87 -18.45
N GLN A 53 -8.74 14.01 -17.28
CA GLN A 53 -9.58 15.15 -16.91
C GLN A 53 -8.96 16.11 -15.87
N ILE A 54 -7.74 15.85 -15.39
CA ILE A 54 -7.10 16.79 -14.44
C ILE A 54 -6.60 18.03 -15.19
N SER A 55 -6.60 19.19 -14.52
CA SER A 55 -6.15 20.45 -15.13
C SER A 55 -4.71 20.38 -15.64
N THR A 56 -3.86 19.57 -15.01
CA THR A 56 -2.48 19.32 -15.47
C THR A 56 -2.41 18.43 -16.71
N ALA A 57 -3.41 17.60 -17.01
CA ALA A 57 -3.48 16.85 -18.25
C ALA A 57 -3.75 17.79 -19.44
N ALA A 58 -4.69 18.73 -19.27
CA ALA A 58 -5.02 19.71 -20.31
C ALA A 58 -3.90 20.71 -20.59
N ILE A 59 -3.07 21.02 -19.59
CA ILE A 59 -1.99 22.01 -19.71
C ILE A 59 -0.64 21.37 -20.06
N PHE A 60 -0.36 20.16 -19.55
CA PHE A 60 0.96 19.55 -19.63
C PHE A 60 0.99 18.14 -20.25
N GLY A 61 -0.15 17.54 -20.57
CA GLY A 61 -0.21 16.25 -21.27
C GLY A 61 0.01 15.00 -20.40
N TYR A 62 0.16 15.15 -19.08
CA TYR A 62 0.22 14.01 -18.15
C TYR A 62 -1.15 13.36 -18.00
N THR A 63 -1.30 12.12 -18.41
CA THR A 63 -2.62 11.47 -18.51
C THR A 63 -2.74 10.13 -17.79
N GLY A 64 -1.72 9.69 -17.04
CA GLY A 64 -1.86 8.45 -16.27
C GLY A 64 -0.72 8.13 -15.32
N ALA A 65 -0.98 7.20 -14.41
CA ALA A 65 -0.01 6.56 -13.51
C ALA A 65 -0.38 5.09 -13.38
N TYR A 66 0.59 4.23 -13.08
CA TYR A 66 0.26 2.91 -12.54
C TYR A 66 0.55 2.85 -11.04
N VAL A 67 -0.28 2.11 -10.32
CA VAL A 67 -0.14 1.80 -8.90
C VAL A 67 -0.06 0.28 -8.76
N TYR A 68 0.98 -0.18 -8.08
CA TYR A 68 1.20 -1.57 -7.73
C TYR A 68 1.25 -1.67 -6.22
N THR A 69 0.51 -2.60 -5.62
CA THR A 69 0.56 -2.89 -4.19
C THR A 69 0.50 -4.39 -3.94
N ASP A 70 1.49 -4.91 -3.21
CA ASP A 70 1.53 -6.30 -2.77
C ASP A 70 1.75 -6.33 -1.24
N GLN A 71 0.75 -6.79 -0.51
CA GLN A 71 0.74 -6.79 0.95
C GLN A 71 0.53 -8.20 1.50
N HIS A 72 1.47 -8.62 2.34
CA HIS A 72 1.37 -9.84 3.12
C HIS A 72 1.23 -9.51 4.61
N MET A 73 0.20 -10.08 5.23
CA MET A 73 -0.07 -9.97 6.65
C MET A 73 -0.10 -11.36 7.27
N ARG A 74 0.61 -11.54 8.38
CA ARG A 74 0.60 -12.76 9.19
C ARG A 74 0.41 -12.38 10.64
N ASN A 75 -0.61 -12.93 11.26
CA ASN A 75 -0.94 -12.68 12.66
C ASN A 75 -1.17 -14.00 13.38
N TYR A 76 -0.59 -14.14 14.56
CA TYR A 76 -0.87 -15.27 15.42
C TYR A 76 -0.97 -14.80 16.87
N ALA A 77 -1.86 -15.44 17.61
CA ALA A 77 -1.97 -15.19 19.03
C ALA A 77 -2.29 -16.45 19.80
N PHE A 78 -1.86 -16.44 21.06
CA PHE A 78 -2.13 -17.46 22.04
C PHE A 78 -2.65 -16.80 23.29
N PHE A 79 -3.70 -17.35 23.88
CA PHE A 79 -4.28 -16.84 25.11
C PHE A 79 -4.64 -17.97 26.07
N ALA A 80 -4.53 -17.67 27.35
CA ALA A 80 -4.94 -18.54 28.43
C ALA A 80 -5.61 -17.70 29.51
N ASN A 81 -6.76 -18.16 30.00
CA ASN A 81 -7.43 -17.59 31.15
C ASN A 81 -7.79 -18.70 32.13
N GLY A 82 -7.64 -18.42 33.42
CA GLY A 82 -8.02 -19.30 34.52
C GLY A 82 -8.86 -18.54 35.53
N GLU A 83 -9.86 -19.22 36.07
CA GLU A 83 -10.72 -18.75 37.15
C GLU A 83 -10.73 -19.80 38.26
N TYR A 84 -10.67 -19.35 39.52
CA TYR A 84 -10.69 -20.22 40.70
C TYR A 84 -11.62 -19.67 41.76
N ASP A 85 -12.56 -20.50 42.24
CA ASP A 85 -13.52 -20.12 43.26
C ASP A 85 -12.97 -20.40 44.67
N LEU A 86 -12.75 -19.34 45.47
CA LEU A 86 -12.45 -19.41 46.89
C LEU A 86 -13.76 -19.39 47.69
N GLY A 87 -14.39 -20.56 47.78
CA GLY A 87 -15.72 -20.72 48.37
C GLY A 87 -16.83 -20.11 47.49
N ASP A 88 -18.01 -19.90 48.06
CA ASP A 88 -19.20 -19.56 47.28
C ASP A 88 -19.33 -18.08 46.91
N LYS A 89 -18.40 -17.23 47.37
CA LYS A 89 -18.55 -15.75 47.33
C LYS A 89 -17.42 -15.02 46.60
N ILE A 90 -16.29 -15.68 46.36
CA ILE A 90 -15.10 -15.02 45.80
C ILE A 90 -14.53 -15.87 44.68
N THR A 91 -14.36 -15.29 43.49
CA THR A 91 -13.68 -15.91 42.36
C THR A 91 -12.46 -15.09 41.98
N LEU A 92 -11.29 -15.71 41.94
CA LEU A 92 -10.08 -15.12 41.38
C LEU A 92 -10.01 -15.43 39.89
N LYS A 93 -9.62 -14.43 39.09
CA LYS A 93 -9.44 -14.58 37.64
C LYS A 93 -8.07 -14.05 37.24
N ALA A 94 -7.39 -14.80 36.41
CA ALA A 94 -6.10 -14.42 35.85
C ALA A 94 -6.03 -14.82 34.38
N GLY A 95 -5.36 -14.02 33.57
CA GLY A 95 -5.29 -14.23 32.14
C GLY A 95 -4.05 -13.63 31.51
N ALA A 96 -3.58 -14.26 30.43
CA ALA A 96 -2.46 -13.79 29.64
C ALA A 96 -2.74 -14.02 28.15
N ARG A 97 -2.28 -13.08 27.32
CA ARG A 97 -2.34 -13.19 25.86
C ARG A 97 -1.02 -12.75 25.25
N TYR A 98 -0.49 -13.58 24.37
CA TYR A 98 0.64 -13.25 23.50
C TYR A 98 0.12 -13.07 22.07
N THR A 99 0.51 -12.00 21.40
CA THR A 99 0.14 -11.73 20.02
C THR A 99 1.37 -11.27 19.25
N ASN A 100 1.52 -11.76 18.02
CA ASN A 100 2.55 -11.31 17.11
C ASN A 100 1.94 -11.07 15.73
N ALA A 101 2.09 -9.83 15.27
CA ALA A 101 1.63 -9.42 13.95
C ALA A 101 2.84 -8.96 13.13
N ARG A 102 2.96 -9.48 11.90
CA ARG A 102 3.93 -9.03 10.91
C ARG A 102 3.20 -8.62 9.64
N ARG A 103 3.50 -7.43 9.15
CA ARG A 103 2.99 -6.89 7.90
C ARG A 103 4.16 -6.43 7.04
N THR A 104 4.15 -6.85 5.78
CA THR A 104 5.08 -6.40 4.76
C THR A 104 4.26 -5.91 3.58
N ALA A 105 4.56 -4.69 3.12
CA ALA A 105 3.90 -4.08 1.98
C ALA A 105 4.98 -3.61 0.99
N ALA A 106 4.82 -3.96 -0.27
CA ALA A 106 5.57 -3.40 -1.38
C ALA A 106 4.59 -2.58 -2.22
N THR A 107 4.75 -1.25 -2.20
CA THR A 107 3.92 -0.33 -2.98
C THR A 107 4.81 0.46 -3.91
N CYS A 108 4.41 0.56 -5.17
CA CYS A 108 5.10 1.34 -6.19
C CYS A 108 4.07 2.13 -6.98
N THR A 109 4.34 3.41 -7.18
CA THR A 109 3.62 4.26 -8.12
C THR A 109 4.62 4.70 -9.17
N GLY A 110 4.27 4.57 -10.44
CA GLY A 110 5.18 4.91 -11.53
C GLY A 110 4.48 5.51 -12.74
N ASP A 111 5.29 6.15 -13.58
CA ASP A 111 4.86 6.64 -14.89
C ASP A 111 4.55 5.45 -15.82
N PRO A 112 3.44 5.49 -16.59
CA PRO A 112 3.09 4.43 -17.55
C PRO A 112 4.16 4.15 -18.62
N GLY A 113 5.23 4.95 -18.73
CA GLY A 113 6.30 4.76 -19.70
C GLY A 113 5.91 5.19 -21.12
N ASP A 114 4.82 5.94 -21.25
CA ASP A 114 4.32 6.49 -22.51
C ASP A 114 5.00 7.82 -22.89
N GLY A 115 5.93 8.30 -22.04
CA GLY A 115 6.67 9.54 -22.23
C GLY A 115 5.88 10.79 -21.88
N SER A 116 4.63 10.67 -21.44
CA SER A 116 3.78 11.81 -21.08
C SER A 116 4.34 12.60 -19.91
N PHE A 117 4.86 11.91 -18.88
CA PHE A 117 5.50 12.56 -17.74
C PHE A 117 6.82 13.26 -18.12
N GLY A 118 7.65 12.64 -18.97
CA GLY A 118 8.87 13.28 -19.50
C GLY A 118 8.55 14.54 -20.32
N GLY A 119 7.53 14.46 -21.18
CA GLY A 119 7.06 15.57 -22.00
C GLY A 119 6.58 16.78 -21.22
N VAL A 120 6.01 16.59 -20.03
CA VAL A 120 5.63 17.69 -19.11
C VAL A 120 6.85 18.49 -18.68
N PHE A 121 7.90 17.79 -18.20
CA PHE A 121 9.12 18.44 -17.73
C PHE A 121 9.90 19.08 -18.89
N ASP A 122 9.93 18.42 -20.05
CA ASP A 122 10.52 18.99 -21.27
C ASP A 122 9.81 20.29 -21.68
N SER A 123 8.48 20.29 -21.67
CA SER A 123 7.68 21.46 -22.03
C SER A 123 7.89 22.62 -21.04
N LEU A 124 7.91 22.33 -19.74
CA LEU A 124 8.16 23.33 -18.71
C LEU A 124 9.60 23.87 -18.77
N ALA A 125 10.59 22.99 -18.93
CA ALA A 125 12.00 23.39 -19.01
C ALA A 125 12.26 24.25 -20.25
N ASN A 126 11.65 23.92 -21.39
CA ASN A 126 11.69 24.75 -22.59
C ASN A 126 11.00 26.10 -22.38
N ALA A 127 9.83 26.14 -21.73
CA ALA A 127 9.12 27.39 -21.48
C ALA A 127 9.91 28.34 -20.55
N ILE A 128 10.65 27.79 -19.58
CA ILE A 128 11.56 28.57 -18.73
C ILE A 128 12.79 29.04 -19.53
N GLN A 129 13.41 28.17 -20.33
CA GLN A 129 14.58 28.50 -21.17
C GLN A 129 14.31 29.52 -22.27
N LEU A 130 13.09 29.53 -22.79
CA LEU A 130 12.62 30.49 -23.80
C LEU A 130 12.02 31.77 -23.18
N GLY A 131 11.98 31.86 -21.85
CA GLY A 131 11.58 33.08 -21.14
C GLY A 131 10.06 33.30 -21.03
N PHE A 132 9.24 32.28 -21.30
CA PHE A 132 7.78 32.34 -21.12
C PHE A 132 7.37 32.33 -19.65
N PHE A 133 8.18 31.70 -18.78
CA PHE A 133 7.97 31.72 -17.33
C PHE A 133 9.17 32.35 -16.62
N PRO A 134 9.01 33.52 -15.97
CA PRO A 134 10.08 34.13 -15.22
C PRO A 134 10.36 33.31 -13.94
N VAL A 135 11.60 32.87 -13.78
CA VAL A 135 12.08 32.18 -12.58
C VAL A 135 13.16 33.05 -11.95
N ALA A 136 12.96 33.45 -10.69
CA ALA A 136 13.90 34.32 -10.00
C ALA A 136 15.31 33.70 -9.95
N GLY A 137 16.32 34.46 -10.38
CA GLY A 137 17.72 34.00 -10.42
C GLY A 137 18.08 33.12 -11.63
N PHE A 138 17.16 32.86 -12.54
CA PHE A 138 17.43 32.14 -13.79
C PHE A 138 17.40 33.12 -14.98
N THR A 139 18.43 33.07 -15.83
CA THR A 139 18.46 33.84 -17.09
C THR A 139 18.11 32.90 -18.24
N PRO A 140 16.98 33.11 -18.95
CA PRO A 140 16.63 32.32 -20.12
C PRO A 140 17.74 32.35 -21.17
N THR A 141 18.17 31.19 -21.66
CA THR A 141 19.26 31.14 -22.65
C THR A 141 18.74 31.19 -24.09
N GLY A 142 17.43 31.01 -24.31
CA GLY A 142 16.83 30.92 -25.64
C GLY A 142 17.14 29.60 -26.37
N VAL A 143 17.90 28.70 -25.74
CA VAL A 143 18.27 27.40 -26.30
C VAL A 143 17.28 26.33 -25.82
N PRO A 144 16.65 25.56 -26.74
CA PRO A 144 15.78 24.45 -26.35
C PRO A 144 16.50 23.40 -25.51
N VAL A 145 15.80 22.86 -24.51
CA VAL A 145 16.30 21.74 -23.69
C VAL A 145 16.15 20.44 -24.48
N PRO A 146 17.19 19.59 -24.54
CA PRO A 146 17.08 18.25 -25.10
C PRO A 146 15.97 17.45 -24.40
N GLN A 147 15.22 16.66 -25.17
CA GLN A 147 14.12 15.85 -24.63
C GLN A 147 14.65 14.81 -23.63
N LEU A 148 13.90 14.56 -22.56
CA LEU A 148 14.14 13.46 -21.64
C LEU A 148 13.80 12.15 -22.37
N VAL A 149 14.83 11.49 -22.93
CA VAL A 149 14.66 10.21 -23.63
C VAL A 149 14.39 9.08 -22.61
N PRO A 150 13.40 8.19 -22.82
CA PRO A 150 13.06 7.10 -21.89
C PRO A 150 14.20 6.13 -21.56
N ASP A 151 15.27 6.08 -22.36
CA ASP A 151 16.32 5.05 -22.28
C ASP A 151 17.52 5.37 -21.35
N ALA A 152 17.56 6.53 -20.70
CA ALA A 152 18.71 6.92 -19.86
C ALA A 152 18.76 6.24 -18.47
N LEU A 153 17.70 5.52 -18.07
CA LEU A 153 17.62 4.83 -16.78
C LEU A 153 17.40 3.32 -16.97
N ARG A 154 18.31 2.66 -17.70
CA ARG A 154 18.54 1.22 -17.48
C ARG A 154 19.19 1.06 -16.11
N TRP A 155 18.37 0.89 -15.08
CA TRP A 155 18.82 0.27 -13.85
C TRP A 155 19.30 -1.14 -14.19
N THR A 156 20.60 -1.31 -14.39
CA THR A 156 21.24 -2.61 -14.36
C THR A 156 21.00 -3.17 -12.97
N THR A 157 20.03 -4.05 -12.85
CA THR A 157 19.82 -4.87 -11.65
C THR A 157 21.10 -5.67 -11.44
N PRO A 158 21.77 -5.57 -10.28
CA PRO A 158 22.83 -6.51 -9.94
C PRO A 158 22.21 -7.91 -9.88
N ARG A 159 22.85 -8.88 -10.54
CA ARG A 159 22.48 -10.29 -10.43
C ARG A 159 22.71 -10.81 -9.01
#